data_AF-A0A151TWI7-F1
#
_entry.id   AF-A0A151TWI7-F1
#
_cell.length_a   1.000
_cell.length_b   1.000
_cell.length_c   1.000
_cell.angle_alpha   90.00
_cell.angle_beta   90.00
_cell.angle_gamma   90.00
#
_symmetry.space_group_name_H-M   'P 1'
#
loop_
_entity.id
_entity.type
_entity.pdbx_description
1 polymer ?
#
loop_
_entity_poly.entity_id
_entity_poly.type
_entity_poly.pdbx_seq_one_letter_code
_entity_poly.pdbx_strand_id
1 'polypeptide(L)' 'MVLIPKVDHPVSLKEFRPISLCNVAWKVISKVLVARLRPFLQDVIGLFQGSFIPGRGTQDHSIIA' A
#
# COMPACT_ATOMS: atom_id res chain seq x y z
N MET A 1 12.47 4.48 -13.69
CA MET A 1 11.29 3.60 -13.56
C MET A 1 11.73 2.19 -13.89
N VAL A 2 11.22 1.17 -13.20
CA VAL A 2 11.55 -0.23 -13.46
C VAL A 2 10.27 -1.06 -13.51
N LEU A 3 10.25 -2.11 -14.32
CA LEU A 3 9.14 -3.07 -14.41
C LEU A 3 9.51 -4.34 -13.65
N ILE A 4 8.68 -4.75 -12.69
CA ILE A 4 8.86 -6.00 -11.95
C ILE A 4 7.77 -6.99 -12.38
N PRO A 5 8.11 -8.24 -12.76
CA PRO A 5 7.13 -9.24 -13.13
C PRO A 5 6.24 -9.62 -11.93
N LYS A 6 4.94 -9.79 -12.15
CA LYS A 6 3.98 -10.27 -11.13
C LYS A 6 3.83 -11.80 -11.14
N VAL A 7 4.18 -12.45 -12.24
CA VAL A 7 4.03 -13.89 -12.48
C VAL A 7 5.28 -14.43 -13.15
N ASP A 8 5.47 -15.76 -13.08
CA ASP A 8 6.54 -16.44 -13.81
C ASP A 8 6.26 -16.40 -15.32
N HIS A 9 7.31 -16.12 -16.11
CA HIS A 9 7.26 -16.01 -17.58
C HIS A 9 6.16 -15.06 -18.10
N PRO A 10 6.27 -13.74 -17.84
CA PRO A 10 5.28 -12.78 -18.28
C PRO A 10 5.22 -12.67 -19.81
N VAL A 11 4.02 -12.73 -20.38
CA VAL A 11 3.73 -12.66 -21.81
C VAL A 11 3.07 -11.33 -22.19
N SER A 12 2.44 -10.64 -21.22
CA SER A 12 1.77 -9.36 -21.46
C SER A 12 2.33 -8.22 -20.59
N LEU A 13 2.31 -6.98 -21.10
CA LEU A 13 2.67 -5.79 -20.31
C LEU A 13 1.81 -5.62 -19.05
N LYS A 14 0.57 -6.14 -19.06
CA LYS A 14 -0.32 -6.12 -17.88
C LYS A 14 0.18 -6.99 -16.73
N GLU A 15 1.13 -7.89 -16.97
CA GLU A 15 1.72 -8.78 -15.95
C GLU A 15 2.93 -8.16 -15.27
N PHE A 16 3.34 -6.96 -15.68
CA PHE A 16 4.38 -6.20 -15.00
C PHE A 16 3.77 -5.16 -14.06
N ARG A 17 4.42 -4.95 -12.92
CA ARG A 17 4.15 -3.86 -11.99
C ARG A 17 5.17 -2.75 -12.25
N PRO A 18 4.76 -1.55 -12.67
CA PRO A 18 5.66 -0.42 -12.73
C PRO A 18 6.02 0.05 -11.32
N ILE A 19 7.31 0.21 -11.06
CA ILE A 19 7.82 0.81 -9.82
C ILE A 19 8.58 2.09 -10.17
N SER A 20 8.14 3.18 -9.56
CA SER A 20 8.84 4.45 -9.60
C SER A 20 10.09 4.37 -8.72
N LEU A 21 11.24 4.70 -9.31
CA LEU A 21 12.49 4.88 -8.57
C LEU A 21 12.46 6.29 -7.99
N CYS A 22 11.85 6.41 -6.81
CA CYS A 22 11.73 7.70 -6.13
C CYS A 22 13.06 8.12 -5.51
N ASN A 23 13.45 9.39 -5.70
CA ASN A 23 14.56 10.01 -4.95
C ASN A 23 14.25 9.97 -3.43
N VAL A 24 15.30 9.90 -2.60
CA VAL A 24 15.22 9.98 -1.13
C VAL A 24 14.39 11.18 -0.69
N ALA A 25 14.53 12.33 -1.34
CA ALA A 25 13.72 13.53 -1.06
C ALA A 25 12.21 13.24 -1.14
N TRP A 26 11.77 12.52 -2.17
CA TRP A 26 10.35 12.17 -2.33
C TRP A 26 9.87 11.16 -1.29
N LYS A 27 10.74 10.23 -0.88
CA LYS A 27 10.45 9.31 0.23
C LYS A 27 10.26 10.06 1.54
N VAL A 28 11.09 11.08 1.81
CA VAL A 28 10.96 11.93 3.00
C VAL A 28 9.67 12.72 2.99
N ILE A 29 9.34 13.40 1.88
CA ILE A 29 8.10 14.16 1.73
C ILE A 29 6.88 13.26 1.95
N SER A 30 6.84 12.10 1.31
CA SER A 30 5.77 11.11 1.48
C SER A 30 5.63 10.67 2.94
N LYS A 31 6.75 10.40 3.64
CA LYS A 31 6.73 10.00 5.06
C LYS A 31 6.19 11.10 5.96
N VAL A 32 6.57 12.35 5.72
CA VAL A 32 6.05 13.52 6.48
C VAL A 32 4.55 13.67 6.26
N LEU A 33 4.08 13.55 5.01
CA LEU A 33 2.67 13.64 4.68
C LEU A 33 1.86 12.57 5.42
N VAL A 34 2.28 11.30 5.35
CA VAL A 34 1.61 10.20 6.07
C VAL A 34 1.57 10.45 7.57
N ALA A 35 2.67 10.94 8.17
CA ALA A 35 2.71 11.25 9.60
C ALA A 35 1.70 12.35 9.98
N ARG A 36 1.48 13.34 9.11
CA ARG A 36 0.52 14.43 9.30
C ARG A 36 -0.93 13.97 9.12
N LEU A 37 -1.22 13.07 8.18
CA LEU A 37 -2.58 12.57 7.95
C LEU A 37 -3.02 11.51 8.96
N ARG A 38 -2.09 10.74 9.54
CA ARG A 38 -2.40 9.61 10.41
C ARG A 38 -3.39 9.90 11.56
N PRO A 39 -3.34 11.05 12.25
CA PRO A 39 -4.31 11.36 13.31
C PRO A 39 -5.75 11.47 12.79
N PHE A 40 -5.94 12.07 11.60
CA PHE A 40 -7.27 12.26 11.01
C PHE A 40 -7.84 10.98 10.38
N LEU A 41 -6.96 10.07 9.96
CA LEU A 41 -7.38 8.81 9.36
C LEU A 41 -8.18 7.94 10.33
N GLN A 42 -7.99 8.06 11.66
CA GLN A 42 -8.78 7.28 12.62
C GLN A 42 -10.29 7.59 12.53
N ASP A 43 -10.64 8.84 12.23
CA ASP A 43 -12.04 9.28 12.16
C ASP A 43 -12.67 9.03 10.77
N VAL A 44 -11.84 8.75 9.76
CA VAL A 44 -12.27 8.54 8.36
C VAL A 44 -12.31 7.06 7.99
N ILE A 45 -11.49 6.23 8.64
CA ILE A 45 -11.35 4.81 8.32
C ILE A 45 -12.54 4.01 8.86
N GLY A 46 -13.24 3.30 7.97
CA GLY A 46 -14.36 2.45 8.34
C GLY A 46 -13.97 1.19 9.13
N LEU A 47 -14.96 0.55 9.74
CA LEU A 47 -14.78 -0.66 10.57
C LEU A 47 -14.21 -1.84 9.79
N PHE A 48 -14.58 -2.00 8.51
CA PHE A 48 -14.15 -3.10 7.65
C PHE A 48 -12.86 -2.81 6.85
N GLN A 49 -12.21 -1.67 7.11
CA GLN A 49 -10.93 -1.35 6.48
C GLN A 49 -9.81 -1.91 7.34
N GLY A 50 -9.14 -2.94 6.80
CA GLY A 50 -8.17 -3.74 7.55
C GLY A 50 -6.72 -3.62 7.15
N SER A 51 -6.46 -3.29 5.89
CA SER A 51 -5.08 -3.27 5.40
C SER A 51 -4.41 -1.93 5.70
N PHE A 52 -3.10 -1.97 5.94
CA PHE A 52 -2.24 -0.80 6.14
C PHE A 52 -2.58 0.06 7.38
N ILE A 53 -3.29 -0.52 8.35
CA ILE A 53 -3.63 0.13 9.62
C ILE A 53 -2.91 -0.61 10.76
N PRO A 54 -2.15 0.09 11.60
CA PRO A 54 -1.50 -0.53 12.75
C PRO A 54 -2.52 -1.25 13.65
N GLY A 55 -2.26 -2.52 13.96
CA GLY A 55 -3.17 -3.34 14.78
C GLY A 55 -4.40 -3.89 14.05
N ARG A 56 -4.51 -3.71 12.73
CA ARG A 56 -5.46 -4.44 11.88
C ARG A 56 -4.69 -5.22 10.82
N GLY A 57 -4.85 -6.53 10.84
CA GLY A 57 -4.25 -7.46 9.90
C GLY A 57 -5.29 -8.13 9.01
N THR A 58 -4.80 -8.90 8.03
CA THR A 58 -5.65 -9.74 7.17
C THR A 58 -6.45 -10.77 7.97
N GLN A 59 -5.89 -11.25 9.09
CA GLN A 59 -6.54 -12.20 9.99
C GLN A 59 -7.79 -11.59 10.67
N ASP A 60 -7.80 -10.28 10.92
CA ASP A 60 -8.94 -9.60 11.55
C ASP A 60 -10.13 -9.41 10.58
N HIS A 61 -9.93 -9.70 9.29
CA HIS A 61 -10.92 -9.52 8.22
C HIS A 61 -11.37 -10.83 7.57
N SER A 62 -10.97 -11.98 8.11
CA SER A 62 -11.53 -13.26 7.67
C SER A 62 -12.95 -13.41 8.24
N ILE A 63 -13.96 -13.25 7.39
CA ILE A 63 -15.31 -13.70 7.70
C ILE A 63 -15.26 -15.23 7.64
N ILE A 64 -15.27 -15.88 8.79
CA ILE A 64 -15.47 -17.33 8.87
C ILE A 64 -16.96 -17.55 8.63
N ALA A 65 -17.30 -18.14 7.49
CA ALA A 65 -18.63 -18.64 7.16
C ALA A 65 -18.57 -20.16 7.07
#